data_AF-B4JQ99-F1
#
_entry.id   AF-B4JQ99-F1
#
_cell.length_a   1.000
_cell.length_b   1.000
_cell.length_c   1.000
_cell.angle_alpha   90.00
_cell.angle_beta   90.00
_cell.angle_gamma   90.00
#
_symmetry.space_group_name_H-M   'P 1'
#
loop_
_entity.id
_entity.type
_entity.pdbx_description
1 polymer ?
#
loop_
_entity_poly.entity_id
_entity_poly.type
_entity_poly.pdbx_seq_one_letter_code
_entity_poly.pdbx_strand_id
1 'polypeptide(L)'
;MNPVCLTDINKPECQTWMKEVCARCRKLLNRHAGEFTLFDETPAVYKDVLDMTFNDCSKLKHLLQLEVAAIHKREILSNFTWWQKLLLILVYIGIVVLFVLVFRYCRKAYQAGAQQFDEESAKPPTPPTEKAQPPRQKSEKRKKSLKSWLHYRCRPIFVHNEAALRRQQAKYKEVEANREEHTQKNIDKWTKAREKVERKRQFQRDTIKMMEQQKKQERR
;
A
#
# COMPACT_ATOMS: atom_id res chain seq x y z
N MET A 1 20.66 -9.48 26.96
CA MET A 1 21.80 -9.89 26.10
C MET A 1 23.05 -9.76 26.96
N ASN A 2 23.95 -10.75 26.96
CA ASN A 2 25.11 -10.77 27.85
C ASN A 2 26.08 -9.59 27.53
N PRO A 3 26.57 -8.81 28.53
CA PRO A 3 27.52 -7.71 28.30
C PRO A 3 28.84 -8.15 27.62
N VAL A 4 29.25 -9.42 27.78
CA VAL A 4 30.40 -9.99 27.06
C VAL A 4 30.15 -10.00 25.55
N CYS A 5 28.94 -10.38 25.13
CA CYS A 5 28.51 -10.38 23.72
C CYS A 5 28.29 -8.97 23.13
N LEU A 6 28.07 -7.95 23.96
CA LEU A 6 27.96 -6.56 23.52
C LEU A 6 29.32 -5.95 23.13
N THR A 7 30.41 -6.52 23.66
CA THR A 7 31.77 -6.03 23.40
C THR A 7 32.42 -6.75 22.21
N ASP A 8 32.24 -8.08 22.12
CA ASP A 8 32.69 -8.88 20.97
C ASP A 8 31.91 -10.20 20.87
N ILE A 9 31.23 -10.42 19.73
CA ILE A 9 30.43 -11.62 19.43
C ILE A 9 31.31 -12.85 19.17
N ASN A 10 32.57 -12.67 18.78
CA ASN A 10 33.48 -13.76 18.44
C ASN A 10 34.20 -14.36 19.66
N LYS A 11 34.06 -13.76 20.85
CA LYS A 11 34.64 -14.31 22.09
C LYS A 11 34.05 -15.69 22.42
N PRO A 12 34.88 -16.65 22.87
CA PRO A 12 34.43 -18.01 23.16
C PRO A 12 33.35 -18.05 24.26
N GLU A 13 33.44 -17.17 25.25
CA GLU A 13 32.44 -17.00 26.31
C GLU A 13 31.05 -16.63 25.76
N CYS A 14 30.99 -15.69 24.80
CA CYS A 14 29.75 -15.32 24.13
C CYS A 14 29.18 -16.48 23.30
N GLN A 15 30.06 -17.21 22.59
CA GLN A 15 29.67 -18.37 21.79
C GLN A 15 29.12 -19.53 22.65
N THR A 16 29.69 -19.77 23.84
CA THR A 16 29.17 -20.76 24.80
C THR A 16 27.81 -20.32 25.36
N TRP A 17 27.69 -19.07 25.83
CA TRP A 17 26.43 -18.49 26.31
C TRP A 17 25.32 -18.58 25.24
N MET A 18 25.64 -18.27 23.98
CA MET A 18 24.68 -18.32 22.88
C MET A 18 24.24 -19.75 22.53
N LYS A 19 25.13 -20.76 22.66
CA LYS A 19 24.77 -22.18 22.53
C LYS A 19 23.84 -22.62 23.66
N GLU A 20 24.09 -22.20 24.90
CA GLU A 20 23.24 -22.50 26.06
C GLU A 20 21.84 -21.90 25.91
N VAL A 21 21.75 -20.61 25.53
CA VAL A 21 20.49 -19.94 25.22
C VAL A 21 19.73 -20.67 24.10
N CYS A 22 20.40 -21.02 23.00
CA CYS A 22 19.78 -21.78 21.90
C CYS A 22 19.27 -23.16 22.37
N ALA A 23 20.03 -23.86 23.22
CA ALA A 23 19.64 -25.16 23.76
C ALA A 23 18.45 -25.06 24.73
N ARG A 24 18.44 -24.05 25.62
CA ARG A 24 17.34 -23.75 26.55
C ARG A 24 16.07 -23.38 25.78
N CYS A 25 16.16 -22.46 24.82
CA CYS A 25 15.03 -22.07 23.98
C CYS A 25 14.49 -23.24 23.15
N ARG A 26 15.34 -24.11 22.58
CA ARG A 26 14.88 -25.32 21.87
C ARG A 26 14.10 -26.26 22.80
N LYS A 27 14.56 -26.46 24.04
CA LYS A 27 13.84 -27.27 25.04
C LYS A 27 12.50 -26.65 25.44
N LEU A 28 12.45 -25.33 25.64
CA LEU A 28 11.21 -24.62 26.00
C LEU A 28 10.19 -24.61 24.85
N LEU A 29 10.62 -24.30 23.61
CA LEU A 29 9.72 -24.31 22.45
C LEU A 29 9.13 -25.70 22.18
N ASN A 30 9.93 -26.76 22.31
CA ASN A 30 9.45 -28.13 22.15
C ASN A 30 8.51 -28.58 23.29
N ARG A 31 8.60 -27.96 24.48
CA ARG A 31 7.78 -28.29 25.66
C ARG A 31 6.49 -27.48 25.76
N HIS A 32 6.39 -26.33 25.11
CA HIS A 32 5.23 -25.43 25.16
C HIS A 32 4.49 -25.26 23.82
N ALA A 33 4.68 -26.20 22.88
CA ALA A 33 4.02 -26.19 21.58
C ALA A 33 2.48 -26.36 21.61
N GLY A 34 1.86 -26.45 22.79
CA GLY A 34 0.42 -26.70 22.98
C GLY A 34 -0.32 -25.81 24.00
N GLU A 35 0.36 -24.98 24.80
CA GLU A 35 -0.28 -24.15 25.82
C GLU A 35 0.14 -22.67 25.69
N PHE A 36 -0.75 -21.87 25.12
CA PHE A 36 -0.66 -20.41 25.14
C PHE A 36 -1.33 -19.87 26.40
N THR A 37 -0.58 -19.74 27.50
CA THR A 37 -0.99 -18.89 28.63
C THR A 37 -0.54 -17.45 28.39
N LEU A 38 -1.52 -16.58 28.24
CA LEU A 38 -1.35 -15.14 28.12
C LEU A 38 -1.07 -14.55 29.51
N PHE A 39 0.18 -14.19 29.84
CA PHE A 39 0.57 -13.12 30.79
C PHE A 39 2.11 -13.08 30.96
N ASP A 40 2.72 -11.91 30.85
CA ASP A 40 3.46 -11.24 31.94
C ASP A 40 3.97 -9.86 31.45
N GLU A 41 3.63 -8.79 32.17
CA GLU A 41 4.01 -7.40 31.87
C GLU A 41 5.11 -6.91 32.83
N THR A 42 6.34 -7.43 32.67
CA THR A 42 7.53 -6.82 33.30
C THR A 42 8.74 -6.80 32.36
N PRO A 43 9.19 -5.62 31.90
CA PRO A 43 10.44 -5.48 31.14
C PRO A 43 11.64 -5.55 32.09
N ALA A 44 11.91 -6.74 32.64
CA ALA A 44 13.05 -6.97 33.52
C ALA A 44 14.36 -6.82 32.74
N VAL A 45 15.10 -5.77 33.08
CA VAL A 45 16.42 -5.44 32.53
C VAL A 45 17.44 -6.49 33.02
N TYR A 46 17.84 -7.38 32.11
CA TYR A 46 18.73 -8.54 32.30
C TYR A 46 18.18 -9.72 33.14
N LYS A 47 17.36 -10.57 32.51
CA LYS A 47 17.11 -11.96 32.98
C LYS A 47 18.31 -12.87 32.68
N ASP A 48 18.61 -13.78 33.61
CA ASP A 48 19.60 -14.85 33.43
C ASP A 48 19.10 -15.94 32.46
N VAL A 49 19.99 -16.80 31.96
CA VAL A 49 19.68 -17.87 30.98
C VAL A 49 18.65 -18.87 31.54
N LEU A 50 18.63 -19.04 32.86
CA LEU A 50 17.67 -19.91 33.55
C LEU A 50 16.25 -19.33 33.56
N ASP A 51 16.11 -18.01 33.68
CA ASP A 51 14.86 -17.25 33.78
C ASP A 51 14.24 -16.87 32.42
N MET A 52 14.90 -17.25 31.32
CA MET A 52 14.45 -16.93 29.97
C MET A 52 13.13 -17.65 29.66
N THR A 53 12.08 -16.87 29.35
CA THR A 53 10.72 -17.40 29.15
C THR A 53 10.51 -17.85 27.71
N PHE A 54 9.43 -18.62 27.46
CA PHE A 54 9.03 -19.01 26.10
C PHE A 54 8.84 -17.80 25.17
N ASN A 55 8.34 -16.67 25.69
CA ASN A 55 8.12 -15.46 24.91
C ASN A 55 9.43 -14.76 24.49
N ASP A 56 10.45 -14.80 25.35
CA ASP A 56 11.79 -14.29 25.01
C ASP A 56 12.40 -15.13 23.86
N CYS A 57 12.22 -16.44 23.92
CA CYS A 57 12.68 -17.38 22.89
C CYS A 57 11.89 -17.26 21.56
N SER A 58 10.58 -16.99 21.60
CA SER A 58 9.77 -16.76 20.40
C SER A 58 10.15 -15.44 19.69
N LYS A 59 10.38 -14.39 20.48
CA LYS A 59 10.88 -13.09 20.01
C LYS A 59 12.28 -13.20 19.42
N LEU A 60 13.18 -13.94 20.06
CA LEU A 60 14.52 -14.24 19.54
C LEU A 60 14.46 -15.02 18.21
N LYS A 61 13.59 -16.03 18.10
CA LYS A 61 13.35 -16.77 16.85
C LYS A 61 12.86 -15.85 15.73
N HIS A 62 11.93 -14.93 16.03
CA HIS A 62 11.41 -13.98 15.04
C HIS A 62 12.47 -12.98 14.57
N LEU A 63 13.31 -12.47 15.49
CA LEU A 63 14.42 -11.57 15.16
C LEU A 63 15.48 -12.28 14.32
N LEU A 64 15.87 -13.50 14.69
CA LEU A 64 16.77 -14.34 13.88
C LEU A 64 16.19 -14.63 12.49
N GLN A 65 14.89 -14.89 12.37
CA GLN A 65 14.24 -15.08 11.06
C GLN A 65 14.25 -13.80 10.21
N LEU A 66 14.09 -12.62 10.82
CA LEU A 66 14.20 -11.33 10.12
C LEU A 66 15.63 -11.06 9.65
N GLU A 67 16.64 -11.29 10.51
CA GLU A 67 18.05 -11.09 10.16
C GLU A 67 18.52 -12.09 9.09
N VAL A 68 18.18 -13.37 9.22
CA VAL A 68 18.46 -14.38 8.18
C VAL A 68 17.76 -14.03 6.88
N ALA A 69 16.50 -13.54 6.90
CA ALA A 69 15.83 -13.08 5.69
C ALA A 69 16.47 -11.80 5.10
N ALA A 70 17.04 -10.92 5.91
CA ALA A 70 17.77 -9.74 5.45
C ALA A 70 19.13 -10.11 4.84
N ILE A 71 19.89 -11.02 5.48
CA ILE A 71 21.14 -11.58 4.96
C ILE A 71 20.88 -12.30 3.64
N HIS A 72 19.89 -13.19 3.59
CA HIS A 72 19.54 -13.93 2.39
C HIS A 72 19.14 -13.00 1.22
N LYS A 73 18.37 -11.93 1.47
CA LYS A 73 18.10 -10.89 0.47
C LYS A 73 19.38 -10.20 -0.01
N ARG A 74 20.33 -9.94 0.90
CA ARG A 74 21.63 -9.32 0.58
C ARG A 74 22.52 -10.25 -0.27
N GLU A 75 22.50 -11.54 0.02
CA GLU A 75 23.20 -12.58 -0.75
C GLU A 75 22.57 -12.77 -2.14
N ILE A 76 21.24 -12.78 -2.26
CA ILE A 76 20.55 -12.84 -3.57
C ILE A 76 20.93 -11.64 -4.45
N LEU A 77 21.07 -10.44 -3.87
CA LEU A 77 21.53 -9.24 -4.57
C LEU A 77 23.02 -9.29 -4.94
N SER A 78 23.85 -9.93 -4.10
CA SER A 78 25.30 -10.07 -4.31
C SER A 78 25.66 -11.15 -5.34
N ASN A 79 24.95 -12.28 -5.31
CA ASN A 79 25.21 -13.47 -6.12
C ASN A 79 24.61 -13.39 -7.54
N PHE A 80 24.29 -12.18 -7.99
CA PHE A 80 23.74 -11.93 -9.32
C PHE A 80 24.84 -12.07 -10.37
N THR A 81 25.00 -13.30 -10.89
CA THR A 81 26.05 -13.70 -11.83
C THR A 81 26.09 -12.80 -13.07
N TRP A 82 27.27 -12.62 -13.66
CA TRP A 82 27.45 -11.73 -14.81
C TRP A 82 26.55 -12.11 -16.00
N TRP A 83 26.31 -13.40 -16.23
CA TRP A 83 25.37 -13.92 -17.22
C TRP A 83 23.91 -13.51 -16.94
N GLN A 84 23.47 -13.47 -15.68
CA GLN A 84 22.15 -12.95 -15.33
C GLN A 84 22.04 -11.43 -15.59
N LYS A 85 23.13 -10.67 -15.42
CA LYS A 85 23.17 -9.23 -15.81
C LYS A 85 22.99 -9.06 -17.31
N LEU A 86 23.71 -9.85 -18.12
CA LEU A 86 23.56 -9.85 -19.57
C LEU A 86 22.13 -10.24 -20.01
N LEU A 87 21.55 -11.28 -19.40
CA LEU A 87 20.18 -11.71 -19.72
C LEU A 87 19.14 -10.63 -19.37
N LEU A 88 19.29 -9.95 -18.23
CA LEU A 88 18.44 -8.82 -17.85
C LEU A 88 18.56 -7.64 -18.84
N ILE A 89 19.77 -7.33 -19.30
CA ILE A 89 20.02 -6.30 -20.32
C ILE A 89 19.36 -6.67 -21.65
N LEU A 90 19.46 -7.93 -22.10
CA LEU A 90 18.82 -8.41 -23.32
C LEU A 90 17.28 -8.32 -23.24
N VAL A 91 16.68 -8.71 -22.11
CA VAL A 91 15.23 -8.55 -21.87
C VAL A 91 14.82 -7.08 -21.92
N TYR A 92 15.60 -6.19 -21.29
CA TYR A 92 15.33 -4.75 -21.32
C TYR A 92 15.41 -4.16 -22.74
N ILE A 93 16.43 -4.54 -23.52
CA ILE A 93 16.55 -4.15 -24.94
C ILE A 93 15.34 -4.67 -25.74
N GLY A 94 14.92 -5.91 -25.53
CA GLY A 94 13.73 -6.49 -26.17
C GLY A 94 12.47 -5.68 -25.89
N ILE A 95 12.25 -5.27 -24.65
CA ILE A 95 11.12 -4.39 -24.25
C ILE A 95 11.20 -3.04 -24.97
N VAL A 96 12.38 -2.40 -25.00
CA VAL A 96 12.57 -1.10 -25.68
C VAL A 96 12.32 -1.21 -27.19
N VAL A 97 12.82 -2.26 -27.84
CA VAL A 97 12.56 -2.53 -29.27
C VAL A 97 11.08 -2.75 -29.52
N LEU A 98 10.39 -3.54 -28.69
CA LEU A 98 8.96 -3.78 -28.80
C LEU A 98 8.16 -2.48 -28.65
N PHE A 99 8.48 -1.62 -27.68
CA PHE A 99 7.88 -0.30 -27.57
C PHE A 99 8.11 0.55 -28.83
N VAL A 100 9.33 0.59 -29.38
CA VAL A 100 9.64 1.35 -30.61
C VAL A 100 8.84 0.81 -31.80
N LEU A 101 8.66 -0.51 -31.92
CA LEU A 101 7.85 -1.13 -32.97
C LEU A 101 6.36 -0.76 -32.82
N VAL A 102 5.80 -0.85 -31.61
CA VAL A 102 4.42 -0.42 -31.32
C VAL A 102 4.23 1.07 -31.63
N PHE A 103 5.15 1.94 -31.18
CA PHE A 103 5.10 3.38 -31.50
C PHE A 103 5.17 3.65 -33.00
N ARG A 104 5.98 2.90 -33.76
CA ARG A 104 6.05 3.01 -35.23
C ARG A 104 4.77 2.52 -35.90
N TYR A 105 4.19 1.41 -35.43
CA TYR A 105 2.96 0.85 -35.97
C TYR A 105 1.77 1.80 -35.72
N CYS A 106 1.58 2.25 -34.48
CA CYS A 106 0.59 3.27 -34.14
C CYS A 106 0.78 4.54 -34.97
N ARG A 107 2.02 5.04 -35.12
CA ARG A 107 2.29 6.22 -35.94
C ARG A 107 1.90 6.03 -37.41
N LYS A 108 2.15 4.86 -38.01
CA LYS A 108 1.69 4.56 -39.38
C LYS A 108 0.17 4.54 -39.48
N ALA A 109 -0.53 3.89 -38.55
CA ALA A 109 -1.99 3.84 -38.51
C ALA A 109 -2.62 5.25 -38.39
N TYR A 110 -2.08 6.09 -37.50
CA TYR A 110 -2.50 7.49 -37.35
C TYR A 110 -2.24 8.36 -38.60
N GLN A 111 -1.25 8.02 -39.43
CA GLN A 111 -0.99 8.74 -40.68
C GLN A 111 -1.91 8.29 -41.82
N ALA A 112 -2.24 6.99 -41.91
CA ALA A 112 -3.17 6.47 -42.91
C ALA A 112 -4.62 6.96 -42.69
N GLY A 113 -5.11 6.91 -41.44
CA GLY A 113 -6.47 7.37 -41.11
C GLY A 113 -6.70 8.88 -41.29
N ALA A 114 -5.63 9.67 -41.43
CA ALA A 114 -5.70 11.11 -41.62
C ALA A 114 -5.86 11.54 -43.09
N GLN A 115 -5.74 10.62 -44.07
CA GLN A 115 -5.96 10.95 -45.49
C GLN A 115 -7.38 10.65 -45.98
N GLN A 116 -8.13 9.74 -45.34
CA GLN A 116 -9.48 9.37 -45.79
C GLN A 116 -10.58 10.41 -45.50
N PHE A 117 -10.34 11.38 -44.61
CA PHE A 117 -11.38 12.34 -44.21
C PHE A 117 -11.42 13.64 -45.04
N ASP A 118 -10.45 13.87 -45.92
CA ASP A 118 -10.35 15.10 -46.73
C ASP A 118 -10.88 14.92 -48.19
N GLU A 119 -11.35 13.72 -48.59
CA GLU A 119 -11.72 13.38 -49.98
C GLU A 119 -13.20 12.95 -50.19
N GLU A 120 -14.11 13.28 -49.26
CA GLU A 120 -15.56 13.05 -49.45
C GLU A 120 -16.40 14.33 -49.24
N SER A 121 -15.93 15.46 -49.78
CA SER A 121 -16.73 16.70 -49.81
C SER A 121 -16.39 17.60 -51.01
N ALA A 122 -16.79 17.15 -52.20
CA ALA A 122 -16.58 17.91 -53.45
C ALA A 122 -17.69 17.71 -54.49
N LYS A 123 -18.82 18.44 -54.37
CA LYS A 123 -19.32 19.39 -55.41
C LYS A 123 -20.63 20.14 -55.02
N PRO A 124 -20.96 21.29 -55.68
CA PRO A 124 -21.99 22.29 -55.30
C PRO A 124 -23.30 22.16 -56.14
N PRO A 125 -24.33 23.07 -56.08
CA PRO A 125 -24.37 24.53 -55.75
C PRO A 125 -25.41 24.90 -54.66
N THR A 126 -25.99 26.10 -54.44
CA THR A 126 -26.14 27.42 -55.15
C THR A 126 -26.18 28.60 -54.11
N PRO A 127 -26.43 29.90 -54.45
CA PRO A 127 -26.05 31.07 -53.61
C PRO A 127 -27.26 31.97 -53.20
N PRO A 128 -27.09 33.26 -52.81
CA PRO A 128 -26.12 33.91 -51.92
C PRO A 128 -26.78 34.70 -50.77
N THR A 129 -26.10 34.89 -49.63
CA THR A 129 -26.34 36.09 -48.78
C THR A 129 -25.03 36.68 -48.26
N GLU A 130 -24.82 37.92 -48.66
CA GLU A 130 -23.73 38.82 -48.32
C GLU A 130 -23.74 39.26 -46.85
N LYS A 131 -22.68 38.96 -46.08
CA LYS A 131 -22.09 39.86 -45.06
C LYS A 131 -20.59 39.60 -44.93
N ALA A 132 -19.79 40.65 -45.11
CA ALA A 132 -18.34 40.57 -45.03
C ALA A 132 -17.84 40.27 -43.60
N GLN A 133 -16.95 39.28 -43.47
CA GLN A 133 -16.04 39.14 -42.33
C GLN A 133 -14.60 39.25 -42.85
N PRO A 134 -13.65 39.83 -42.08
CA PRO A 134 -12.26 39.93 -42.49
C PRO A 134 -11.65 38.53 -42.69
N PRO A 135 -10.66 38.38 -43.57
CA PRO A 135 -10.16 37.07 -43.98
C PRO A 135 -9.55 36.34 -42.78
N ARG A 136 -10.23 35.28 -42.33
CA ARG A 136 -9.65 34.26 -41.46
C ARG A 136 -8.50 33.61 -42.22
N GLN A 137 -7.29 34.11 -42.01
CA GLN A 137 -6.06 33.48 -42.49
C GLN A 137 -6.12 32.01 -42.07
N LYS A 138 -6.12 31.10 -43.06
CA LYS A 138 -5.95 29.67 -42.83
C LYS A 138 -4.65 29.52 -42.05
N SER A 139 -4.75 29.14 -40.78
CA SER A 139 -3.57 28.92 -39.95
C SER A 139 -2.80 27.77 -40.56
N GLU A 140 -1.72 28.09 -41.27
CA GLU A 140 -0.82 27.10 -41.82
C GLU A 140 -0.47 26.11 -40.71
N LYS A 141 -0.49 24.81 -41.04
CA LYS A 141 -0.25 23.71 -40.09
C LYS A 141 1.20 23.78 -39.59
N ARG A 142 1.46 24.74 -38.68
CA ARG A 142 2.78 25.12 -38.15
C ARG A 142 3.42 23.84 -37.64
N LYS A 143 4.46 23.36 -38.34
CA LYS A 143 5.12 22.08 -38.08
C LYS A 143 5.54 22.07 -36.62
N LYS A 144 4.73 21.44 -35.75
CA LYS A 144 4.94 21.42 -34.30
C LYS A 144 6.26 20.72 -34.08
N SER A 145 7.31 21.50 -33.82
CA SER A 145 8.67 20.98 -33.71
C SER A 145 8.71 19.89 -32.66
N LEU A 146 9.58 18.89 -32.85
CA LEU A 146 9.79 17.85 -31.84
C LEU A 146 10.05 18.45 -30.46
N LYS A 147 10.72 19.62 -30.38
CA LYS A 147 10.90 20.41 -29.16
C LYS A 147 9.59 20.88 -28.53
N SER A 148 8.61 21.36 -29.30
CA SER A 148 7.28 21.73 -28.77
C SER A 148 6.47 20.52 -28.28
N TRP A 149 6.59 19.37 -28.97
CA TRP A 149 5.97 18.11 -28.54
C TRP A 149 6.64 17.56 -27.28
N LEU A 150 7.98 17.59 -27.20
CA LEU A 150 8.74 17.22 -26.00
C LEU A 150 8.38 18.13 -24.81
N HIS A 151 8.31 19.45 -25.00
CA HIS A 151 7.84 20.36 -23.96
C HIS A 151 6.39 20.09 -23.54
N TYR A 152 5.51 19.61 -24.43
CA TYR A 152 4.15 19.24 -24.05
C TYR A 152 4.10 17.90 -23.28
N ARG A 153 4.90 16.90 -23.68
CA ARG A 153 4.89 15.55 -23.09
C ARG A 153 5.77 15.37 -21.85
N CYS A 154 6.91 16.07 -21.76
CA CYS A 154 7.87 15.93 -20.67
C CYS A 154 7.67 16.97 -19.56
N ARG A 155 7.00 18.11 -19.82
CA ARG A 155 6.69 19.11 -18.77
C ARG A 155 5.85 18.54 -17.61
N PRO A 156 4.86 17.65 -17.81
CA PRO A 156 4.17 16.99 -16.69
C PRO A 156 5.07 16.04 -15.87
N ILE A 157 6.16 15.55 -16.46
CA ILE A 157 7.04 14.52 -15.87
C ILE A 157 8.18 15.19 -15.10
N PHE A 158 8.82 16.21 -15.67
CA PHE A 158 9.95 16.92 -15.06
C PHE A 158 9.56 18.17 -14.26
N VAL A 159 8.33 18.67 -14.44
CA VAL A 159 7.78 19.74 -13.61
C VAL A 159 6.74 19.16 -12.67
N HIS A 160 7.21 18.42 -11.66
CA HIS A 160 6.56 18.40 -10.35
C HIS A 160 6.65 19.81 -9.76
N ASN A 161 5.83 20.72 -10.30
CA ASN A 161 5.63 22.05 -9.78
C ASN A 161 5.21 21.89 -8.32
N GLU A 162 5.86 22.56 -7.38
CA GLU A 162 5.47 22.50 -5.97
C GLU A 162 3.99 22.84 -5.78
N ALA A 163 3.43 23.73 -6.60
CA ALA A 163 2.00 24.04 -6.60
C ALA A 163 1.12 22.83 -6.97
N ALA A 164 1.58 21.93 -7.85
CA ALA A 164 0.87 20.69 -8.17
C ALA A 164 0.94 19.69 -7.01
N LEU A 165 2.10 19.56 -6.37
CA LEU A 165 2.27 18.71 -5.17
C LEU A 165 1.40 19.22 -4.00
N ARG A 166 1.39 20.54 -3.74
CA ARG A 166 0.52 21.18 -2.74
C ARG A 166 -0.96 20.96 -3.03
N ARG A 167 -1.38 21.06 -4.30
CA ARG A 167 -2.78 20.72 -4.71
C ARG A 167 -3.12 19.26 -4.47
N GLN A 168 -2.18 18.34 -4.71
CA GLN A 168 -2.40 16.91 -4.46
C GLN A 168 -2.46 16.61 -2.96
N GLN A 169 -1.58 17.21 -2.15
CA GLN A 169 -1.63 17.14 -0.69
C GLN A 169 -2.93 17.72 -0.12
N ALA A 170 -3.42 18.85 -0.65
CA ALA A 170 -4.70 19.42 -0.25
C ALA A 170 -5.87 18.46 -0.53
N LYS A 171 -5.89 17.83 -1.72
CA LYS A 171 -6.88 16.80 -2.05
C LYS A 171 -6.80 15.57 -1.16
N TYR A 172 -5.60 15.12 -0.78
CA TYR A 172 -5.46 14.01 0.16
C TYR A 172 -6.05 14.36 1.54
N LYS A 173 -5.76 15.56 2.06
CA LYS A 173 -6.35 16.05 3.33
C LYS A 173 -7.87 16.18 3.28
N GLU A 174 -8.42 16.64 2.16
CA GLU A 174 -9.86 16.73 1.93
C GLU A 174 -10.52 15.33 1.90
N VAL A 175 -9.90 14.37 1.21
CA VAL A 175 -10.36 12.97 1.17
C VAL A 175 -10.24 12.30 2.55
N GLU A 176 -9.19 12.60 3.31
CA GLU A 176 -8.97 12.11 4.67
C GLU A 176 -10.04 12.65 5.63
N ALA A 177 -10.29 13.96 5.64
CA ALA A 177 -11.35 14.58 6.44
C ALA A 177 -12.75 14.03 6.10
N ASN A 178 -13.06 13.84 4.80
CA ASN A 178 -14.31 13.21 4.36
C ASN A 178 -14.42 11.75 4.84
N ARG A 179 -13.31 11.01 4.90
CA ARG A 179 -13.27 9.64 5.42
C ARG A 179 -13.47 9.59 6.94
N GLU A 180 -12.89 10.54 7.67
CA GLU A 180 -13.11 10.69 9.11
C GLU A 180 -14.57 11.02 9.42
N GLU A 181 -15.17 12.00 8.74
CA GLU A 181 -16.58 12.36 8.90
C GLU A 181 -17.50 11.16 8.61
N HIS A 182 -17.22 10.40 7.54
CA HIS A 182 -18.01 9.21 7.21
C HIS A 182 -17.80 8.06 8.21
N THR A 183 -16.61 7.96 8.81
CA THR A 183 -16.32 7.01 9.91
C THR A 183 -17.11 7.40 11.16
N GLN A 184 -17.13 8.69 11.52
CA GLN A 184 -17.88 9.20 12.68
C GLN A 184 -19.39 8.99 12.52
N LYS A 185 -19.96 9.35 11.35
CA LYS A 185 -21.37 9.08 11.01
C LYS A 185 -21.73 7.60 11.12
N ASN A 186 -20.81 6.71 10.74
CA ASN A 186 -21.00 5.27 10.91
C ASN A 186 -21.00 4.89 12.40
N ILE A 187 -20.02 5.34 13.19
CA ILE A 187 -19.96 5.10 14.64
C ILE A 187 -21.27 5.54 15.31
N ASP A 188 -21.73 6.77 15.06
CA ASP A 188 -22.97 7.32 15.63
C ASP A 188 -24.22 6.50 15.24
N LYS A 189 -24.24 5.96 14.01
CA LYS A 189 -25.31 5.06 13.53
C LYS A 189 -25.28 3.72 14.29
N TRP A 190 -24.10 3.15 14.51
CA TRP A 190 -23.93 1.90 15.25
C TRP A 190 -24.24 2.07 16.75
N THR A 191 -23.80 3.14 17.40
CA THR A 191 -24.10 3.42 18.81
C THR A 191 -25.60 3.65 19.03
N LYS A 192 -26.25 4.47 18.20
CA LYS A 192 -27.71 4.70 18.26
C LYS A 192 -28.53 3.44 17.98
N ALA A 193 -28.06 2.56 17.09
CA ALA A 193 -28.67 1.25 16.87
C ALA A 193 -28.55 0.34 18.10
N ARG A 194 -27.37 0.27 18.71
CA ARG A 194 -27.11 -0.49 19.94
C ARG A 194 -27.95 0.01 21.12
N GLU A 195 -27.99 1.32 21.35
CA GLU A 195 -28.80 1.97 22.38
C GLU A 195 -30.31 1.68 22.20
N LYS A 196 -30.80 1.64 20.96
CA LYS A 196 -32.19 1.24 20.65
C LYS A 196 -32.46 -0.23 20.99
N VAL A 197 -31.48 -1.13 20.80
CA VAL A 197 -31.59 -2.54 21.22
C VAL A 197 -31.53 -2.67 22.74
N GLU A 198 -30.67 -1.92 23.41
CA GLU A 198 -30.53 -1.94 24.87
C GLU A 198 -31.78 -1.39 25.57
N ARG A 199 -32.39 -0.31 25.06
CA ARG A 199 -33.72 0.18 25.51
C ARG A 199 -34.81 -0.88 25.34
N LYS A 200 -34.86 -1.60 24.21
CA LYS A 200 -35.82 -2.71 24.02
C LYS A 200 -35.62 -3.83 25.04
N ARG A 201 -34.36 -4.19 25.35
CA ARG A 201 -34.03 -5.19 26.38
C ARG A 201 -34.36 -4.72 27.80
N GLN A 202 -34.24 -3.42 28.10
CA GLN A 202 -34.71 -2.85 29.37
C GLN A 202 -36.23 -2.96 29.47
N PHE A 203 -36.97 -2.42 28.49
CA PHE A 203 -38.44 -2.50 28.46
C PHE A 203 -38.97 -3.93 28.64
N GLN A 204 -38.41 -4.91 27.92
CA GLN A 204 -38.77 -6.33 28.11
C GLN A 204 -38.53 -6.84 29.54
N ARG A 205 -37.39 -6.50 30.15
CA ARG A 205 -37.08 -6.89 31.54
C ARG A 205 -38.04 -6.24 32.53
N ASP A 206 -38.43 -4.99 32.31
CA ASP A 206 -39.34 -4.28 33.21
C ASP A 206 -40.79 -4.77 33.04
N THR A 207 -41.25 -5.07 31.81
CA THR A 207 -42.53 -5.75 31.59
C THR A 207 -42.58 -7.12 32.27
N ILE A 208 -41.51 -7.92 32.21
CA ILE A 208 -41.43 -9.21 32.92
C ILE A 208 -41.55 -9.02 34.43
N LYS A 209 -40.81 -8.06 35.03
CA LYS A 209 -40.92 -7.75 36.46
C LYS A 209 -42.32 -7.32 36.87
N MET A 210 -43.01 -6.50 36.07
CA MET A 210 -44.39 -6.09 36.37
C MET A 210 -45.34 -7.30 36.37
N MET A 211 -45.25 -8.17 35.36
CA MET A 211 -46.06 -9.41 35.32
C MET A 211 -45.75 -10.35 36.50
N GLU A 212 -44.48 -10.46 36.93
CA GLU A 212 -44.11 -11.21 38.13
C GLU A 212 -44.66 -10.60 39.42
N GLN A 213 -44.70 -9.27 39.54
CA GLN A 213 -45.27 -8.57 40.68
C GLN A 213 -46.78 -8.75 40.76
N GLN A 214 -47.49 -8.58 39.63
CA GLN A 214 -48.92 -8.82 39.55
C GLN A 214 -49.27 -10.28 39.92
N LYS A 215 -48.55 -11.26 39.37
CA LYS A 215 -48.71 -12.69 39.69
C LYS A 215 -48.30 -13.05 41.14
N LYS A 216 -47.63 -12.15 41.87
CA LYS A 216 -47.38 -12.29 43.32
C LYS A 216 -48.49 -11.66 44.16
N GLN A 217 -49.15 -10.62 43.66
CA GLN A 217 -50.33 -10.03 44.30
C GLN A 217 -51.55 -10.96 44.18
N GLU A 218 -51.78 -11.56 43.01
CA GLU A 218 -52.87 -12.52 42.75
C GLU A 218 -52.79 -13.83 43.57
N ARG A 219 -51.69 -14.09 44.29
CA ARG A 219 -51.49 -15.27 45.16
C ARG A 219 -51.53 -14.96 46.65
N ARG A 220 -51.86 -13.73 47.04
CA ARG A 220 -51.98 -13.29 48.44
C ARG A 220 -53.44 -13.01 48.77
#